data_AF-A0A9P7YYM1-F1
#
_entry.id   AF-A0A9P7YYM1-F1
#
_cell.length_a   1.000
_cell.length_b   1.000
_cell.length_c   1.000
_cell.angle_alpha   90.00
_cell.angle_beta   90.00
_cell.angle_gamma   90.00
#
_symmetry.space_group_name_H-M   'P 1'
#
loop_
_entity.id
_entity.type
_entity.pdbx_description
1 polymer ?
#
loop_
_entity_poly.entity_id
_entity_poly.type
_entity_poly.pdbx_seq_one_letter_code
_entity_poly.pdbx_strand_id
1 'polypeptide(L)'
;MYTVRPSPGKGFGVFALHDPEVGDIVLREPPMITIKPSDFVKESGHPTDAINQLARAELEQLSPKDQGDVASLSFHAISAEKENIDMLDIIFRSNAYKFRRKNGTLPEKCAHQTLQ
;
A
#
# COMPACT_ATOMS: atom_id res chain seq x y z
N MET A 1 -16.36 -10.37 -10.89
CA MET A 1 -15.59 -11.65 -10.86
C MET A 1 -14.43 -11.54 -11.84
N TYR A 2 -13.23 -12.00 -11.46
CA TYR A 2 -12.00 -11.85 -12.25
C TYR A 2 -11.23 -13.17 -12.35
N THR A 3 -10.28 -13.26 -13.28
CA THR A 3 -9.29 -14.33 -13.35
C THR A 3 -7.87 -13.77 -13.32
N VAL A 4 -6.95 -14.50 -12.70
CA VAL A 4 -5.52 -14.19 -12.74
C VAL A 4 -4.85 -15.06 -13.79
N ARG A 5 -4.14 -14.47 -14.74
CA ARG A 5 -3.46 -15.19 -15.83
C ARG A 5 -2.11 -14.55 -16.16
N PRO A 6 -1.16 -15.29 -16.77
CA PRO A 6 0.07 -14.70 -17.26
C PRO A 6 -0.20 -13.60 -18.28
N SER A 7 0.44 -12.45 -18.12
CA SER A 7 0.48 -11.32 -19.04
C SER A 7 1.87 -11.23 -19.66
N PRO A 8 2.01 -11.34 -21.00
CA PRO A 8 3.29 -11.26 -21.68
C PRO A 8 4.10 -10.03 -21.27
N GLY A 9 5.34 -10.24 -20.79
CA GLY A 9 6.26 -9.18 -20.37
C GLY A 9 5.94 -8.47 -19.05
N LYS A 10 4.87 -8.84 -18.33
CA LYS A 10 4.42 -8.14 -17.09
C LYS A 10 4.15 -9.06 -15.90
N GLY A 11 4.37 -10.37 -16.03
CA GLY A 11 4.10 -11.34 -14.97
C GLY A 11 2.66 -11.83 -15.02
N PHE A 12 1.91 -11.67 -13.92
CA PHE A 12 0.48 -12.02 -13.86
C PHE A 12 -0.39 -10.77 -13.93
N GLY A 13 -1.48 -10.84 -14.69
CA GLY A 13 -2.51 -9.82 -14.79
C GLY A 13 -3.84 -10.31 -14.21
N VAL A 14 -4.66 -9.36 -13.76
CA VAL A 14 -6.06 -9.57 -13.37
C VAL A 14 -6.95 -9.18 -14.54
N PHE A 15 -7.79 -10.10 -15.00
CA PHE A 15 -8.66 -9.92 -16.16
C PHE A 15 -10.13 -10.04 -15.76
N ALA A 16 -10.95 -9.11 -16.23
CA ALA A 16 -12.39 -9.17 -16.04
C ALA A 16 -12.98 -10.38 -16.76
N LEU A 17 -13.94 -11.06 -16.13
CA LEU A 17 -14.68 -12.17 -16.73
C LEU A 17 -15.95 -11.73 -17.47
N HIS A 18 -16.24 -10.43 -17.46
CA HIS A 18 -17.37 -9.77 -18.09
C HIS A 18 -16.95 -8.36 -18.50
N ASP A 19 -17.72 -7.74 -19.38
CA ASP A 19 -17.53 -6.34 -19.73
C ASP A 19 -17.97 -5.47 -18.54
N PRO A 20 -17.07 -4.65 -17.97
CA PRO A 20 -17.44 -3.76 -16.88
C PRO A 20 -18.26 -2.57 -17.41
N GLU A 21 -19.28 -2.18 -16.65
CA GLU A 21 -20.04 -0.96 -16.92
C GLU A 21 -19.39 0.26 -16.28
N VAL A 22 -19.73 1.45 -16.80
CA VAL A 22 -19.26 2.70 -16.22
C VAL A 22 -19.79 2.84 -14.80
N GLY A 23 -18.87 2.85 -13.83
CA GLY A 23 -19.19 2.92 -12.40
C GLY A 23 -18.93 1.62 -11.65
N ASP A 24 -18.61 0.52 -12.34
CA ASP A 24 -18.30 -0.74 -11.69
C ASP A 24 -17.02 -0.69 -10.85
N ILE A 25 -17.09 -1.31 -9.69
CA ILE A 25 -15.94 -1.51 -8.82
C ILE A 25 -15.14 -2.71 -9.36
N VAL A 26 -14.03 -2.42 -10.03
CA VAL A 26 -13.15 -3.44 -10.61
C VAL A 26 -12.38 -4.22 -9.53
N LEU A 27 -11.91 -3.54 -8.48
CA LEU A 27 -11.13 -4.14 -7.39
C LEU A 27 -11.31 -3.34 -6.11
N ARG A 28 -11.50 -4.02 -4.97
CA ARG A 28 -11.43 -3.43 -3.64
C ARG A 28 -10.64 -4.36 -2.73
N GLU A 29 -9.49 -3.90 -2.28
CA GLU A 29 -8.65 -4.61 -1.31
C GLU A 29 -8.56 -3.77 -0.02
N PRO A 30 -8.79 -4.37 1.16
CA PRO A 30 -8.55 -3.67 2.42
C PRO A 30 -7.04 -3.48 2.62
N PRO A 31 -6.60 -2.35 3.19
CA PRO A 31 -5.20 -2.17 3.52
C PRO A 31 -4.77 -3.18 4.59
N MET A 32 -3.55 -3.71 4.47
CA MET A 32 -2.97 -4.58 5.50
C MET A 32 -2.61 -3.81 6.77
N ILE A 33 -2.16 -2.57 6.61
CA ILE A 33 -1.83 -1.64 7.71
C ILE A 33 -2.44 -0.28 7.42
N THR A 34 -3.01 0.33 8.46
CA THR A 34 -3.56 1.69 8.42
C THR A 34 -2.89 2.57 9.45
N ILE A 35 -2.26 3.66 9.01
CA ILE A 35 -1.67 4.64 9.92
C ILE A 35 -2.42 5.97 9.86
N LYS A 36 -2.40 6.69 10.98
CA LYS A 36 -2.89 8.06 11.07
C LYS A 36 -1.71 9.00 11.37
N PRO A 37 -1.12 9.63 10.34
CA PRO A 37 -0.07 10.61 10.55
C PRO A 37 -0.62 11.80 11.36
N SER A 38 0.27 12.46 12.08
CA SER A 38 0.00 13.79 12.63
C SER A 38 -0.23 14.83 11.52
N ASP A 39 -0.77 15.97 11.89
CA ASP A 39 -1.12 17.03 10.95
C ASP A 39 0.05 17.41 10.03
N PHE A 40 -0.28 17.57 8.76
CA PHE A 40 0.67 17.93 7.72
C PHE A 40 1.28 19.30 8.04
N VAL A 41 2.58 19.33 8.34
CA VAL A 41 3.30 20.59 8.50
C VAL A 41 3.61 21.12 7.10
N LYS A 42 2.99 22.26 6.77
CA LYS A 42 3.20 22.95 5.50
C LYS A 42 4.70 23.23 5.36
N GLU A 43 5.25 22.91 4.18
CA GLU A 43 6.68 23.04 3.80
C GLU A 43 7.63 21.89 4.19
N SER A 44 7.34 21.06 5.19
CA SER A 44 8.21 19.90 5.55
C SER A 44 7.63 18.53 5.19
N GLY A 45 6.33 18.46 4.88
CA GLY A 45 5.64 17.18 4.73
C GLY A 45 5.49 16.43 6.05
N HIS A 46 5.16 15.14 5.98
CA HIS A 46 5.19 14.28 7.17
C HIS A 46 6.62 13.76 7.37
N PRO A 47 7.19 13.84 8.58
CA PRO A 47 8.50 13.26 8.87
C PRO A 47 8.45 11.74 8.61
N THR A 48 9.31 11.24 7.72
CA THR A 48 9.37 9.82 7.34
C THR A 48 9.60 8.92 8.56
N ASP A 49 10.45 9.35 9.49
CA ASP A 49 10.70 8.62 10.74
C ASP A 49 9.45 8.46 11.60
N ALA A 50 8.60 9.50 11.67
CA ALA A 50 7.34 9.44 12.40
C ALA A 50 6.34 8.49 11.72
N ILE A 51 6.30 8.47 10.38
CA ILE A 51 5.49 7.52 9.62
C ILE A 51 5.96 6.08 9.88
N ASN A 52 7.26 5.82 9.87
CA ASN A 52 7.82 4.50 10.11
C ASN A 52 7.54 3.99 11.53
N GLN A 53 7.62 4.86 12.53
CA GLN A 53 7.25 4.52 13.91
C GLN A 53 5.78 4.12 14.01
N LEU A 54 4.88 4.88 13.37
CA LEU A 54 3.45 4.53 13.34
C LEU A 54 3.20 3.21 12.61
N ALA A 55 3.83 2.99 11.46
CA ALA A 55 3.69 1.76 10.69
C ALA A 55 4.20 0.54 11.48
N ARG A 56 5.30 0.69 12.22
CA ARG A 56 5.86 -0.37 13.06
C ARG A 56 4.96 -0.69 14.25
N ALA A 57 4.39 0.33 14.90
CA ALA A 57 3.45 0.14 15.99
C ALA A 57 2.18 -0.61 15.56
N GLU A 58 1.71 -0.40 14.33
CA GLU A 58 0.58 -1.16 13.77
C GLU A 58 1.00 -2.59 13.36
N LEU A 59 2.19 -2.77 12.78
CA LEU A 59 2.73 -4.09 12.43
C LEU A 59 2.87 -4.99 13.66
N GLU A 60 3.35 -4.45 14.77
CA GLU A 60 3.53 -5.19 16.04
C GLU A 60 2.21 -5.67 16.66
N GLN A 61 1.09 -5.04 16.29
CA GLN A 61 -0.26 -5.47 16.71
C GLN A 61 -0.84 -6.60 15.85
N LEU A 62 -0.25 -6.88 14.68
CA LEU A 62 -0.70 -7.95 13.79
C LEU A 62 -0.27 -9.33 14.30
N SER A 63 -0.98 -10.37 13.86
CA SER A 63 -0.57 -11.75 14.15
C SER A 63 0.78 -12.07 13.47
N PRO A 64 1.58 -13.02 13.97
CA PRO A 64 2.86 -13.38 13.34
C PRO A 64 2.74 -13.78 11.87
N LYS A 65 1.60 -14.36 11.49
CA LYS A 65 1.30 -14.69 10.10
C LYS A 65 1.13 -13.42 9.27
N ASP A 66 0.28 -12.50 9.72
CA ASP A 66 0.01 -11.26 8.99
C ASP A 66 1.24 -10.35 8.93
N GLN A 67 2.10 -10.37 9.96
CA GLN A 67 3.41 -9.72 9.92
C GLN A 67 4.29 -10.31 8.82
N GLY A 68 4.30 -11.64 8.69
CA GLY A 68 4.99 -12.35 7.60
C GLY A 68 4.43 -11.98 6.23
N ASP A 69 3.11 -11.86 6.11
CA ASP A 69 2.45 -11.44 4.87
C ASP A 69 2.87 -10.01 4.49
N VAL A 70 2.91 -9.06 5.44
CA VAL A 70 3.40 -7.69 5.20
C VAL A 70 4.87 -7.69 4.77
N ALA A 71 5.72 -8.48 5.42
CA ALA A 71 7.14 -8.59 5.07
C ALA A 71 7.37 -9.22 3.69
N SER A 72 6.39 -9.96 3.16
CA SER A 72 6.44 -10.58 1.84
C SER A 72 5.95 -9.67 0.70
N LEU A 73 5.44 -8.47 1.02
CA LEU A 73 4.94 -7.54 0.03
C LEU A 73 6.05 -7.14 -0.96
N SER A 74 5.68 -7.08 -2.24
CA SER A 74 6.60 -6.62 -3.28
C SER A 74 6.94 -5.15 -3.09
N PHE A 75 8.22 -4.80 -3.23
CA PHE A 75 8.69 -3.43 -3.13
C PHE A 75 9.78 -3.14 -4.17
N HIS A 76 9.96 -1.87 -4.52
CA HIS A 76 10.97 -1.43 -5.45
C HIS A 76 12.03 -0.62 -4.71
N ALA A 77 13.29 -1.09 -4.73
CA ALA A 77 14.43 -0.39 -4.16
C ALA A 77 15.69 -0.63 -5.00
N ILE A 78 16.53 0.40 -5.10
CA ILE A 78 17.89 0.25 -5.65
C ILE A 78 18.79 -0.45 -4.63
N SER A 79 19.92 -1.02 -5.09
CA SER A 79 20.83 -1.78 -4.22
C SER A 79 21.29 -1.00 -2.99
N ALA A 80 21.61 0.28 -3.16
CA ALA A 80 22.02 1.15 -2.05
C ALA A 80 20.91 1.36 -1.00
N GLU A 81 19.64 1.34 -1.40
CA GLU A 81 18.52 1.47 -0.46
C GLU A 81 18.33 0.18 0.35
N LYS A 82 18.49 -0.99 -0.28
CA LYS A 82 18.32 -2.29 0.41
C LYS A 82 19.32 -2.53 1.55
N GLU A 83 20.49 -1.90 1.47
CA GLU A 83 21.55 -2.04 2.47
C GLU A 83 21.42 -1.02 3.62
N ASN A 84 20.80 0.14 3.36
CA ASN A 84 20.89 1.31 4.24
C ASN A 84 19.53 1.82 4.74
N ILE A 85 18.41 1.30 4.23
CA ILE A 85 17.06 1.74 4.59
C ILE A 85 16.29 0.55 5.18
N ASP A 86 15.49 0.82 6.21
CA ASP A 86 14.61 -0.16 6.82
C ASP A 86 13.62 -0.72 5.78
N MET A 87 13.45 -2.06 5.77
CA MET A 87 12.59 -2.74 4.81
C MET A 87 11.14 -2.23 4.87
N LEU A 88 10.64 -1.89 6.06
CA LEU A 88 9.27 -1.39 6.22
C LEU A 88 9.10 -0.01 5.58
N ASP A 89 10.13 0.84 5.65
CA ASP A 89 10.15 2.14 4.96
C ASP A 89 10.04 1.95 3.45
N ILE A 90 10.80 1.01 2.89
CA ILE A 90 10.78 0.71 1.46
C ILE A 90 9.42 0.13 1.03
N ILE A 91 8.88 -0.81 1.81
CA ILE A 91 7.56 -1.42 1.56
C ILE A 91 6.48 -0.35 1.59
N PHE A 92 6.49 0.52 2.60
CA PHE A 92 5.52 1.59 2.76
C PHE A 92 5.65 2.61 1.62
N ARG A 93 6.86 3.05 1.27
CA ARG A 93 7.08 3.94 0.11
C ARG A 93 6.61 3.33 -1.21
N SER A 94 6.74 2.02 -1.39
CA SER A 94 6.32 1.31 -2.61
C SER A 94 4.83 1.02 -2.67
N ASN A 95 4.14 0.96 -1.52
CA ASN A 95 2.77 0.45 -1.41
C ASN A 95 1.82 1.36 -0.62
N ALA A 96 2.19 2.59 -0.26
CA ALA A 96 1.30 3.50 0.48
C ALA A 96 0.40 4.32 -0.45
N TYR A 97 -0.86 4.48 -0.02
CA TYR A 97 -1.92 5.20 -0.70
C TYR A 97 -2.48 6.30 0.19
N LYS A 98 -2.67 7.46 -0.42
CA LYS A 98 -3.43 8.54 0.19
C LYS A 98 -4.91 8.32 -0.09
N PHE A 99 -5.68 8.07 0.94
CA PHE A 99 -7.14 7.96 0.80
C PHE A 99 -7.77 9.30 1.21
N ARG A 100 -8.36 10.01 0.24
CA ARG A 100 -9.27 11.13 0.55
C ARG A 100 -10.69 10.59 0.57
N ARG A 101 -11.36 10.61 1.73
CA ARG A 101 -12.82 10.41 1.80
C ARG A 101 -13.54 11.63 1.22
N LYS A 102 -13.63 11.76 -0.11
CA LYS A 102 -14.70 12.48 -0.81
C LYS A 102 -14.90 11.85 -2.19
N ASN A 103 -15.97 11.09 -2.34
CA ASN A 103 -16.60 10.66 -3.59
C ASN A 103 -15.72 9.85 -4.57
N GLY A 104 -15.76 8.52 -4.42
CA GLY A 104 -15.68 7.55 -5.52
C GLY A 104 -14.49 7.65 -6.47
N THR A 105 -13.33 7.12 -6.08
CA THR A 105 -12.39 6.43 -6.99
C THR A 105 -11.30 5.73 -6.18
N LEU A 106 -11.02 4.47 -6.53
CA LEU A 106 -10.04 3.60 -5.86
C LEU A 106 -8.65 3.77 -6.50
N PRO A 107 -7.57 3.63 -5.72
CA PRO A 107 -6.28 3.20 -6.26
C PRO A 107 -5.86 1.81 -5.74
N GLU A 108 -5.17 1.06 -6.60
CA GLU A 108 -4.55 -0.25 -6.37
C GLU A 108 -3.40 -0.19 -5.34
N LYS A 109 -3.40 -1.08 -4.32
CA LYS A 109 -2.36 -1.57 -3.33
C LYS A 109 -2.35 -1.01 -1.88
N CYS A 110 -1.37 -1.46 -1.07
CA CYS A 110 -1.55 -2.08 0.26
C CYS A 110 -1.37 -1.29 1.60
N ALA A 111 -1.13 0.02 1.64
CA ALA A 111 -0.99 0.76 2.93
C ALA A 111 -1.76 2.08 2.96
N HIS A 112 -2.48 2.36 4.06
CA HIS A 112 -3.42 3.49 4.14
C HIS A 112 -2.86 4.67 4.96
N GLN A 113 -2.95 5.88 4.38
CA GLN A 113 -2.71 7.16 5.06
C GLN A 113 -4.00 8.02 5.02
N THR A 114 -4.56 8.36 6.19
CA THR A 114 -5.72 9.27 6.30
C THR A 114 -5.28 10.72 6.48
N LEU A 115 -5.83 11.65 5.69
CA LEU A 115 -5.68 13.11 5.89
C LEU A 115 -7.03 13.71 6.28
N GLN A 116 -7.04 14.65 7.25
CA GLN A 116 -8.19 15.49 7.57
C GLN A 116 -8.35 16.63 6.54
#